data_AF-A0A7G3BWW2-F1
#
_entry.id   AF-A0A7G3BWW2-F1
#
_cell.length_a   1.000
_cell.length_b   1.000
_cell.length_c   1.000
_cell.angle_alpha   90.00
_cell.angle_beta   90.00
_cell.angle_gamma   90.00
#
_symmetry.space_group_name_H-M   'P 1'
#
loop_
_entity.id
_entity.type
_entity.pdbx_description
1 polymer ?
#
loop_
_entity_poly.entity_id
_entity_poly.type
_entity_poly.pdbx_seq_one_letter_code
_entity_poly.pdbx_strand_id
1 'polypeptide(L)'
;MNAIQFLKEQGVEKARELLARLHKLGCPDDMQITVINGMWHRTTNGFTYPDLKRLVESVDLVKSYGGVINAQHEIKYLDLDWDYDSPRVVRLKQAIADYESIYGGEHV
;
A
#
# COMPACT_ATOMS: atom_id res chain seq x y z
N MET A 1 -7.12 13.75 3.60
CA MET A 1 -6.49 12.90 2.57
C MET A 1 -6.25 11.53 3.18
N ASN A 2 -6.59 10.44 2.47
CA ASN A 2 -6.26 9.08 2.93
C ASN A 2 -4.93 8.62 2.30
N ALA A 3 -4.40 7.47 2.75
CA ALA A 3 -3.09 6.98 2.30
C ALA A 3 -3.08 6.66 0.78
N ILE A 4 -4.17 6.12 0.22
CA ILE A 4 -4.27 5.83 -1.22
C ILE A 4 -4.13 7.12 -2.02
N GLN A 5 -4.88 8.16 -1.65
CA GLN A 5 -4.82 9.47 -2.32
C GLN A 5 -3.41 10.07 -2.23
N PHE A 6 -2.76 9.94 -1.06
CA PHE A 6 -1.39 10.38 -0.90
C PHE A 6 -0.41 9.65 -1.84
N LEU A 7 -0.53 8.32 -1.99
CA LEU A 7 0.29 7.57 -2.95
C LEU A 7 0.00 7.96 -4.40
N LYS A 8 -1.26 8.22 -4.76
CA LYS A 8 -1.64 8.70 -6.11
C LYS A 8 -0.99 10.05 -6.44
N GLU A 9 -0.98 10.98 -5.49
CA GLU A 9 -0.47 12.33 -5.70
C GLU A 9 1.06 12.43 -5.61
N GLN A 10 1.67 11.72 -4.66
CA GLN A 10 3.09 11.91 -4.32
C GLN A 10 3.99 10.75 -4.79
N GLY A 11 3.40 9.60 -5.12
CA GLY A 11 4.11 8.40 -5.50
C GLY A 11 4.73 7.62 -4.33
N VAL A 12 5.15 6.39 -4.64
CA VAL A 12 5.64 5.42 -3.64
C VAL A 12 6.95 5.86 -2.98
N GLU A 13 7.85 6.55 -3.70
CA GLU A 13 9.13 7.01 -3.12
C GLU A 13 8.91 8.03 -2.01
N LYS A 14 7.98 8.99 -2.20
CA LYS A 14 7.63 9.96 -1.15
C LYS A 14 6.93 9.31 0.02
N ALA A 15 6.16 8.24 -0.21
CA ALA A 15 5.63 7.43 0.88
C ALA A 15 6.73 6.76 1.70
N ARG A 16 7.77 6.20 1.06
CA ARG A 16 8.93 5.62 1.78
C ARG A 16 9.69 6.66 2.59
N GLU A 17 9.92 7.85 2.03
CA GLU A 17 10.56 8.96 2.75
C GLU A 17 9.74 9.35 4.00
N LEU A 18 8.41 9.46 3.87
CA LEU A 18 7.54 9.80 4.98
C LEU A 18 7.56 8.71 6.06
N LEU A 19 7.45 7.43 5.68
CA LEU A 19 7.55 6.30 6.62
C LEU A 19 8.87 6.33 7.41
N ALA A 20 9.99 6.53 6.73
CA ALA A 20 11.30 6.60 7.38
C ALA A 20 11.37 7.74 8.42
N ARG A 21 10.77 8.90 8.11
CA ARG A 21 10.69 10.03 9.04
C ARG A 21 9.81 9.73 10.24
N LEU A 22 8.61 9.18 10.03
CA LEU A 22 7.68 8.83 11.12
C LEU A 22 8.29 7.79 12.07
N HIS A 23 8.92 6.76 11.50
CA HIS A 23 9.62 5.74 12.27
C HIS A 23 10.75 6.33 13.12
N LYS A 24 11.58 7.21 12.52
CA LYS A 24 12.67 7.89 13.25
C LYS A 24 12.16 8.76 14.41
N LEU A 25 10.96 9.32 14.28
CA LEU A 25 10.33 10.16 15.30
C LEU A 25 9.56 9.36 16.36
N GLY A 26 9.47 8.04 16.22
CA GLY A 26 8.72 7.20 17.16
C GLY A 26 7.23 7.53 17.18
N CYS A 27 6.67 7.93 16.03
CA CYS A 27 5.25 8.23 15.94
C CYS A 27 4.40 6.98 16.26
N PRO A 28 3.39 7.09 17.14
CA PRO A 28 2.50 5.97 17.45
C PRO A 28 1.76 5.46 16.22
N ASP A 29 1.52 4.14 16.16
CA ASP A 29 0.85 3.48 15.04
C ASP A 29 -0.61 3.90 14.88
N ASP A 30 -1.27 4.35 15.95
CA ASP A 30 -2.65 4.83 15.94
C ASP A 30 -2.76 6.34 15.62
N MET A 31 -1.63 7.04 15.49
CA MET A 31 -1.62 8.46 15.20
C MET A 31 -2.01 8.71 13.74
N GLN A 32 -3.14 9.39 13.55
CA GLN A 32 -3.55 9.87 12.24
C GLN A 32 -2.77 11.12 11.81
N ILE A 33 -2.33 11.09 10.56
CA ILE A 33 -1.60 12.18 9.91
C ILE A 33 -2.22 12.56 8.56
N THR A 34 -1.96 13.79 8.15
CA THR A 34 -2.18 14.27 6.78
C THR A 34 -0.93 14.99 6.32
N VAL A 35 -0.76 15.16 5.00
CA VAL A 35 0.33 15.94 4.42
C VAL A 35 -0.24 17.17 3.73
N ILE A 36 0.28 18.34 4.07
CA ILE A 36 -0.11 19.65 3.52
C ILE A 36 1.18 20.36 3.13
N ASN A 37 1.29 20.80 1.87
CA ASN A 37 2.48 21.49 1.35
C ASN A 37 3.81 20.74 1.62
N GLY A 38 3.79 19.41 1.54
CA GLY A 38 4.96 18.55 1.78
C GLY A 38 5.36 18.37 3.25
N MET A 39 4.62 18.95 4.20
CA MET A 39 4.80 18.73 5.64
C MET A 39 3.67 17.86 6.20
N TRP A 40 4.02 16.92 7.06
CA TRP A 40 3.03 16.09 7.73
C TRP A 40 2.54 16.79 9.01
N HIS A 41 1.27 16.60 9.31
CA HIS A 41 0.60 17.15 10.48
C HIS A 41 -0.25 16.08 11.14
N ARG A 42 -0.31 16.08 12.48
CA ARG A 42 -1.30 15.30 13.20
C ARG A 42 -2.71 15.81 12.86
N THR A 43 -3.64 14.89 12.70
CA THR A 43 -5.04 15.20 12.38
C THR A 43 -5.96 14.17 13.04
N THR A 44 -7.27 14.44 13.02
CA THR A 44 -8.33 13.49 13.37
C THR A 44 -9.01 12.89 12.13
N ASN A 45 -8.60 13.31 10.93
CA ASN A 45 -9.10 12.81 9.66
C ASN A 45 -7.93 12.66 8.66
N GLY A 46 -7.26 11.52 8.73
CA GLY A 46 -6.05 11.24 7.96
C GLY A 46 -5.82 9.74 7.78
N PHE A 47 -4.56 9.35 7.67
CA PHE A 47 -4.13 7.96 7.64
C PHE A 47 -3.05 7.71 8.68
N THR A 48 -2.85 6.46 9.05
CA THR A 48 -1.86 6.06 10.06
C THR A 48 -0.55 5.56 9.43
N TYR A 49 0.48 5.39 10.25
CA TYR A 49 1.74 4.78 9.82
C TYR A 49 1.52 3.35 9.26
N PRO A 50 0.77 2.44 9.93
CA PRO A 50 0.43 1.13 9.38
C PRO A 50 -0.32 1.19 8.05
N ASP A 51 -1.25 2.13 7.87
CA ASP A 51 -1.99 2.27 6.60
C ASP A 51 -1.05 2.55 5.43
N LEU A 52 -0.15 3.52 5.60
CA LEU A 52 0.81 3.89 4.57
C LEU A 52 1.83 2.77 4.32
N LYS A 53 2.33 2.14 5.39
CA LYS A 53 3.30 1.05 5.32
C LYS A 53 2.74 -0.13 4.54
N ARG A 54 1.51 -0.56 4.84
CA ARG A 54 0.83 -1.65 4.14
C ARG A 54 0.74 -1.38 2.64
N LEU A 55 0.33 -0.18 2.23
CA LEU A 55 0.23 0.16 0.80
C LEU A 55 1.59 0.14 0.09
N VAL A 56 2.65 0.66 0.73
CA VAL A 56 4.01 0.60 0.19
C VAL A 56 4.47 -0.86 0.03
N GLU A 57 4.26 -1.69 1.05
CA GLU A 57 4.61 -3.13 1.00
C GLU A 57 3.80 -3.89 -0.05
N SER A 58 2.52 -3.55 -0.24
CA SER A 58 1.68 -4.11 -1.30
C SER A 58 2.22 -3.76 -2.70
N VAL A 59 2.66 -2.52 -2.91
CA VAL A 59 3.28 -2.11 -4.18
C VAL A 59 4.58 -2.88 -4.43
N ASP A 60 5.41 -3.03 -3.41
CA ASP A 60 6.68 -3.77 -3.52
C ASP A 60 6.45 -5.26 -3.78
N LEU A 61 5.44 -5.85 -3.13
CA LEU A 61 5.07 -7.24 -3.36
C LEU A 61 4.57 -7.46 -4.79
N VAL A 62 3.67 -6.62 -5.30
CA VAL A 62 3.20 -6.76 -6.70
C VAL A 62 4.35 -6.58 -7.69
N LYS A 63 5.28 -5.66 -7.43
CA LYS A 63 6.47 -5.47 -8.27
C LYS A 63 7.41 -6.67 -8.25
N SER A 64 7.54 -7.38 -7.13
CA SER A 64 8.40 -8.58 -7.05
C SER A 64 7.91 -9.74 -7.91
N TYR A 65 6.60 -9.79 -8.23
CA TYR A 65 6.03 -10.70 -9.23
C TYR A 65 6.22 -10.23 -10.68
N GLY A 66 6.84 -9.07 -10.92
CA GLY A 66 6.98 -8.47 -12.25
C GLY A 66 5.74 -7.68 -12.69
N GLY A 67 4.86 -7.31 -11.74
CA GLY A 67 3.68 -6.49 -11.99
C GLY A 67 2.36 -7.20 -11.71
N VAL A 68 1.27 -6.42 -11.77
CA VAL A 68 -0.07 -6.86 -11.34
C VAL A 68 -0.62 -8.05 -12.14
N ILE A 69 -0.33 -8.11 -13.44
CA ILE A 69 -0.77 -9.23 -14.32
C ILE A 69 -0.18 -10.56 -13.84
N ASN A 70 1.13 -10.58 -13.55
CA ASN A 70 1.79 -11.79 -13.07
C ASN A 70 1.36 -12.16 -11.65
N ALA A 71 1.16 -11.16 -10.78
CA ALA A 71 0.61 -11.39 -9.45
C ALA A 71 -0.80 -12.03 -9.50
N GLN A 72 -1.67 -11.57 -10.41
CA GLN A 72 -2.98 -12.16 -10.64
C GLN A 72 -2.88 -13.59 -11.23
N HIS A 73 -1.92 -13.86 -12.12
CA HIS A 73 -1.67 -15.22 -12.61
C HIS A 73 -1.22 -16.16 -11.51
N GLU A 74 -0.35 -15.71 -10.60
CA GLU A 74 0.08 -16.51 -9.45
C GLU A 74 -1.10 -16.96 -8.59
N ILE A 75 -2.07 -16.06 -8.32
CA ILE A 75 -3.29 -16.40 -7.59
C ILE A 75 -4.06 -17.52 -8.29
N LYS A 76 -4.22 -17.44 -9.61
CA LYS A 76 -4.91 -18.48 -10.38
C LYS A 76 -4.22 -19.85 -10.29
N TYR A 77 -2.89 -19.89 -10.25
CA TYR A 77 -2.15 -21.14 -10.07
C TYR A 77 -2.32 -21.70 -8.65
N LEU A 78 -2.25 -20.87 -7.62
CA LEU A 78 -2.40 -21.30 -6.23
C LEU A 78 -3.83 -21.79 -5.92
N ASP A 79 -4.84 -21.19 -6.55
CA ASP A 79 -6.23 -21.66 -6.43
C ASP A 79 -6.43 -23.08 -7.04
N LEU A 80 -5.66 -23.46 -8.08
CA LEU A 80 -5.71 -24.80 -8.68
C LEU A 80 -5.11 -25.88 -7.77
N ASP A 81 -4.15 -25.52 -6.91
CA ASP A 81 -3.48 -26.43 -5.98
C ASP A 81 -4.25 -26.59 -4.64
N TRP A 82 -5.50 -26.09 -4.56
CA TRP A 82 -6.31 -26.02 -3.32
C TRP A 82 -5.66 -25.22 -2.17
N ASP A 83 -4.71 -24.32 -2.47
CA ASP A 83 -4.03 -23.47 -1.48
C ASP A 83 -4.68 -22.07 -1.34
N TYR A 84 -5.98 -21.95 -1.66
CA TYR A 84 -6.67 -20.67 -1.91
C TYR A 84 -6.82 -19.74 -0.69
N ASP A 85 -6.68 -20.28 0.52
CA ASP A 85 -6.78 -19.55 1.81
C ASP A 85 -5.44 -19.46 2.55
N SER A 86 -4.33 -19.83 1.92
CA SER A 86 -3.04 -19.73 2.58
C SER A 86 -2.70 -18.27 2.90
N PRO A 87 -1.96 -18.01 4.00
CA PRO A 87 -1.55 -16.64 4.35
C PRO A 87 -0.83 -15.92 3.21
N ARG A 88 -0.14 -16.67 2.34
CA ARG A 88 0.49 -16.16 1.12
C ARG A 88 -0.55 -15.66 0.11
N VAL A 89 -1.56 -16.47 -0.19
CA VAL A 89 -2.64 -16.11 -1.12
C VAL A 89 -3.43 -14.91 -0.61
N VAL A 90 -3.82 -14.91 0.67
CA VAL A 90 -4.53 -13.78 1.30
C VAL A 90 -3.72 -12.49 1.20
N ARG A 91 -2.42 -12.55 1.52
CA ARG A 91 -1.52 -11.39 1.43
C ARG A 91 -1.38 -10.88 -0.01
N LEU A 92 -1.24 -11.77 -0.99
CA LEU A 92 -1.10 -11.38 -2.38
C LEU A 92 -2.41 -10.80 -2.96
N LYS A 93 -3.58 -11.36 -2.61
CA LYS A 93 -4.90 -10.80 -2.95
C LYS A 93 -5.05 -9.38 -2.40
N GLN A 94 -4.68 -9.14 -1.14
CA GLN A 94 -4.69 -7.80 -0.55
C GLN A 94 -3.75 -6.83 -1.28
N ALA A 95 -2.54 -7.29 -1.62
CA ALA A 95 -1.56 -6.46 -2.30
C ALA A 95 -1.99 -6.06 -3.72
N ILE A 96 -2.64 -6.97 -4.45
CA ILE A 96 -3.25 -6.68 -5.75
C ILE A 96 -4.35 -5.62 -5.60
N ALA A 97 -5.28 -5.81 -4.66
CA ALA A 97 -6.37 -4.86 -4.43
C ALA A 97 -5.86 -3.45 -4.06
N ASP A 98 -4.80 -3.37 -3.26
CA ASP A 98 -4.14 -2.11 -2.91
C ASP A 98 -3.49 -1.45 -4.13
N TYR A 99 -2.75 -2.24 -4.90
CA TYR A 99 -2.08 -1.77 -6.12
C TYR A 99 -3.10 -1.22 -7.12
N GLU A 100 -4.18 -1.95 -7.36
CA GLU A 100 -5.29 -1.52 -8.22
C GLU A 100 -6.00 -0.28 -7.68
N SER A 101 -6.17 -0.16 -6.36
CA SER A 101 -6.75 1.05 -5.76
C SER A 101 -5.89 2.29 -5.98
N ILE A 102 -4.56 2.13 -6.10
CA ILE A 102 -3.60 3.21 -6.39
C ILE A 102 -3.51 3.49 -7.89
N TYR A 103 -3.38 2.47 -8.74
CA TYR A 103 -3.00 2.61 -10.15
C TYR A 103 -4.10 2.22 -11.17
N GLY A 104 -5.16 1.53 -10.75
CA GLY A 104 -6.19 0.98 -11.64
C GLY A 104 -7.22 1.99 -12.18
N GLY A 105 -7.12 3.26 -11.79
CA GLY A 105 -8.09 4.31 -12.16
C GLY A 105 -7.80 5.07 -13.46
N GLU A 106 -6.71 4.78 -14.19
CA GLU A 106 -6.32 5.53 -15.40
C GLU A 106 -6.93 5.00 -16.72
N HIS A 107 -7.91 4.09 -16.65
CA HIS A 107 -8.71 3.70 -17.81
C HIS A 107 -10.14 4.26 -17.70
N VAL A 108 -10.32 5.52 -18.15
CA VAL A 108 -11.61 6.04 -18.64
C VAL A 108 -11.38 6.99 -19.80
#